data_AF-A0A0L6I392-F1
#
_entry.id   AF-A0A0L6I392-F1
#
_cell.length_a   1.000
_cell.length_b   1.000
_cell.length_c   1.000
_cell.angle_alpha   90.00
_cell.angle_beta   90.00
_cell.angle_gamma   90.00
#
_symmetry.space_group_name_H-M   'P 1'
#
loop_
_entity.id
_entity.type
_entity.pdbx_description
1 polymer ?
#
loop_
_entity_poly.entity_id
_entity_poly.type
_entity_poly.pdbx_seq_one_letter_code
_entity_poly.pdbx_strand_id
1 'polypeptide(L)'
;MAQGRISLLVDSPLRDLAIVYRVVPAKTRKQINRATKGAAQPIWKTETAERATTRIQQRSLVDTAKVGVTNRNVFLRAGGGKYAALQSAAEFGRPIAAPIKSRSKRGKAYTRTTGSLFGDRERRGKVVFPASRASISRFASLWIQTTIRTLHEAEEKV
;
A
#
# COMPACT_ATOMS: atom_id res chain seq x y z
N MET A 1 4.00 -10.90 -4.13
CA MET A 1 3.28 -9.85 -3.36
C MET A 1 4.31 -8.79 -2.97
N ALA A 2 4.14 -7.54 -3.39
CA ALA A 2 4.98 -6.45 -2.89
C ALA A 2 4.50 -6.07 -1.48
N GLN A 3 5.38 -6.16 -0.48
CA GLN A 3 5.07 -5.81 0.91
C GLN A 3 5.97 -4.66 1.33
N GLY A 4 5.38 -3.50 1.61
CA GLY A 4 6.04 -2.47 2.42
C GLY A 4 5.95 -2.88 3.88
N ARG A 5 7.09 -3.09 4.55
CA ARG A 5 7.17 -3.28 6.00
C ARG A 5 7.77 -2.04 6.62
N ILE A 6 7.05 -1.44 7.56
CA ILE A 6 7.63 -0.48 8.50
C ILE A 6 8.25 -1.32 9.62
N SER A 7 9.59 -1.34 9.71
CA SER A 7 10.30 -1.97 10.84
C SER A 7 10.55 -0.93 11.93
N LEU A 8 9.91 -1.12 13.08
CA LEU A 8 9.89 -0.20 14.22
C LEU A 8 11.17 -0.24 15.10
N LEU A 9 12.36 -0.32 14.52
CA LEU A 9 13.59 -0.71 15.24
C LEU A 9 14.70 0.35 15.33
N VAL A 10 14.37 1.65 15.25
CA VAL A 10 15.35 2.72 15.53
C VAL A 10 14.67 3.76 16.40
N ASP A 11 15.31 4.14 17.50
CA ASP A 11 14.77 4.92 18.64
C ASP A 11 13.76 6.00 18.23
N SER A 12 12.49 5.68 18.45
CA SER A 12 11.35 6.45 17.96
C SER A 12 10.20 6.26 18.95
N PRO A 13 9.32 7.26 19.15
CA PRO A 13 8.11 7.14 19.97
C PRO A 13 7.24 5.91 19.68
N LEU A 14 7.42 5.27 18.52
CA LEU A 14 6.77 4.00 18.17
C LEU A 14 7.29 2.78 18.96
N ARG A 15 8.57 2.80 19.40
CA ARG A 15 9.17 1.76 20.25
C ARG A 15 8.53 1.78 21.64
N ASP A 16 8.41 2.96 22.22
CA ASP A 16 7.80 3.15 23.55
C ASP A 16 6.33 2.75 23.52
N LEU A 17 5.62 3.11 22.44
CA LEU A 17 4.26 2.65 22.18
C LEU A 17 4.14 1.12 22.14
N ALA A 18 5.08 0.45 21.47
CA ALA A 18 5.10 -1.01 21.40
C ALA A 18 5.38 -1.67 22.76
N ILE A 19 6.11 -1.00 23.65
CA ILE A 19 6.33 -1.44 25.04
C ILE A 19 5.05 -1.25 25.86
N VAL A 20 4.42 -0.06 25.80
CA VAL A 20 3.14 0.23 26.48
C VAL A 20 2.06 -0.77 26.07
N TYR A 21 1.98 -1.11 24.77
CA TYR A 21 1.06 -2.12 24.24
C TYR A 21 1.22 -3.53 24.83
N ARG A 22 2.33 -3.84 25.53
CA ARG A 22 2.47 -5.13 26.22
C ARG A 22 1.63 -5.20 27.48
N VAL A 23 1.46 -4.07 28.16
CA VAL A 23 0.76 -3.95 29.45
C VAL A 23 -0.74 -3.73 29.26
N VAL A 24 -1.14 -3.13 28.14
CA VAL A 24 -2.56 -2.85 27.84
C VAL A 24 -3.39 -4.16 27.73
N PRO A 25 -4.58 -4.23 28.36
CA PRO A 25 -5.47 -5.40 28.27
C PRO A 25 -5.83 -5.78 26.83
N ALA A 26 -6.03 -7.08 26.58
CA ALA A 26 -6.32 -7.60 25.23
C ALA A 26 -7.56 -6.97 24.58
N LYS A 27 -8.59 -6.66 25.36
CA LYS A 27 -9.83 -6.02 24.89
C LYS A 27 -9.57 -4.61 24.35
N THR A 28 -8.84 -3.79 25.11
CA THR A 28 -8.46 -2.43 24.71
C THR A 28 -7.58 -2.46 23.47
N ARG A 29 -6.56 -3.34 23.40
CA ARG A 29 -5.73 -3.49 22.19
C ARG A 29 -6.53 -3.82 20.94
N LYS A 30 -7.55 -4.68 21.05
CA LYS A 30 -8.44 -5.01 19.93
C LYS A 30 -9.24 -3.80 19.46
N GLN A 31 -9.71 -2.97 20.41
CA GLN A 31 -10.41 -1.72 20.10
C GLN A 31 -9.51 -0.73 19.38
N ILE A 32 -8.27 -0.53 19.87
CA ILE A 32 -7.30 0.37 19.23
C ILE A 32 -7.00 -0.12 17.81
N ASN A 33 -6.67 -1.39 17.63
CA ASN A 33 -6.40 -1.95 16.31
C ASN A 33 -7.58 -1.76 15.34
N ARG A 34 -8.82 -1.88 15.82
CA ARG A 34 -10.02 -1.64 15.01
C ARG A 34 -10.17 -0.17 14.63
N ALA A 35 -9.97 0.75 15.58
CA ALA A 35 -10.03 2.18 15.35
C ALA A 35 -8.92 2.65 14.37
N THR A 36 -7.68 2.26 14.63
CA THR A 36 -6.52 2.54 13.77
C THR A 36 -6.75 2.00 12.36
N LYS A 37 -7.25 0.76 12.22
CA LYS A 37 -7.57 0.21 10.89
C LYS A 37 -8.67 1.02 10.19
N GLY A 38 -9.71 1.42 10.90
CA GLY A 38 -10.81 2.21 10.36
C GLY A 38 -10.36 3.55 9.79
N ALA A 39 -9.47 4.25 10.51
CA ALA A 39 -8.95 5.54 10.08
C ALA A 39 -7.82 5.42 9.04
N ALA A 40 -6.99 4.38 9.10
CA ALA A 40 -5.88 4.18 8.17
C ALA A 40 -6.32 3.68 6.78
N GLN A 41 -7.37 2.87 6.72
CA GLN A 41 -7.86 2.28 5.47
C GLN A 41 -8.26 3.30 4.38
N PRO A 42 -9.01 4.39 4.66
CA PRO A 42 -9.35 5.38 3.65
C PRO A 42 -8.11 6.15 3.18
N ILE A 43 -7.21 6.55 4.09
CA ILE A 43 -5.95 7.23 3.75
C ILE A 43 -5.13 6.38 2.77
N TRP A 44 -4.99 5.08 3.07
CA TRP A 44 -4.26 4.17 2.20
C TRP A 44 -4.86 4.08 0.79
N LYS A 45 -6.19 3.99 0.70
CA LYS A 45 -6.89 3.95 -0.58
C LYS A 45 -6.69 5.24 -1.37
N THR A 46 -6.85 6.40 -0.74
CA THR A 46 -6.67 7.70 -1.39
C THR A 46 -5.25 7.85 -1.94
N GLU A 47 -4.23 7.54 -1.13
CA GLU A 47 -2.83 7.65 -1.53
C GLU A 47 -2.46 6.73 -2.70
N THR A 48 -3.04 5.52 -2.75
CA THR A 48 -2.87 4.62 -3.89
C THR A 48 -3.66 5.07 -5.12
N ALA A 49 -4.85 5.67 -4.92
CA ALA A 49 -5.70 6.17 -6.00
C ALA A 49 -5.08 7.37 -6.72
N GLU A 50 -4.53 8.32 -5.96
CA GLU A 50 -3.86 9.52 -6.50
C GLU A 50 -2.66 9.18 -7.40
N ARG A 51 -2.02 8.03 -7.17
CA ARG A 51 -0.85 7.58 -7.94
C ARG A 51 -1.20 6.63 -9.07
N ALA A 52 -2.40 6.08 -9.09
CA ALA A 52 -2.83 5.18 -10.15
C ALA A 52 -3.20 5.99 -11.41
N THR A 53 -2.44 5.77 -12.49
CA THR A 53 -2.68 6.47 -13.77
C THR A 53 -3.54 5.65 -14.72
N THR A 54 -3.47 4.32 -14.61
CA THR A 54 -4.20 3.40 -15.51
C THR A 54 -5.34 2.69 -14.82
N ARG A 55 -6.38 2.34 -15.59
CA ARG A 55 -7.53 1.56 -15.08
C ARG A 55 -7.11 0.17 -14.54
N ILE A 56 -6.03 -0.39 -15.08
CA ILE A 56 -5.48 -1.66 -14.61
C ILE A 56 -4.83 -1.47 -13.22
N GLN A 57 -4.08 -0.39 -12.99
CA GLN A 57 -3.55 -0.07 -11.67
C GLN A 57 -4.68 0.18 -10.66
N GLN A 58 -5.74 0.90 -11.06
CA GLN A 58 -6.91 1.10 -10.21
C GLN A 58 -7.50 -0.24 -9.74
N ARG A 59 -7.82 -1.14 -10.67
CA ARG A 59 -8.45 -2.43 -10.35
C ARG A 59 -7.53 -3.41 -9.64
N SER A 60 -6.25 -3.44 -10.00
CA SER A 60 -5.31 -4.42 -9.46
C SER A 60 -4.68 -3.98 -8.15
N LEU A 61 -4.46 -2.68 -7.92
CA LEU A 61 -3.71 -2.15 -6.77
C LEU A 61 -4.60 -1.35 -5.81
N VAL A 62 -5.46 -0.46 -6.31
CA VAL A 62 -6.27 0.44 -5.47
C VAL A 62 -7.49 -0.29 -4.90
N ASP A 63 -8.25 -1.01 -5.73
CA ASP A 63 -9.43 -1.75 -5.28
C ASP A 63 -9.06 -2.88 -4.30
N THR A 64 -7.83 -3.38 -4.40
CA THR A 64 -7.29 -4.43 -3.53
C THR A 64 -6.47 -3.89 -2.36
N ALA A 65 -6.34 -2.56 -2.22
CA ALA A 65 -5.60 -1.91 -1.16
C ALA A 65 -6.26 -2.16 0.21
N LYS A 66 -5.51 -2.79 1.12
CA LYS A 66 -5.96 -3.15 2.47
C LYS A 66 -4.89 -2.83 3.50
N VAL A 67 -5.32 -2.33 4.65
CA VAL A 67 -4.47 -2.13 5.83
C VAL A 67 -4.69 -3.28 6.80
N GLY A 68 -3.60 -3.89 7.24
CA GLY A 68 -3.58 -4.83 8.36
C GLY A 68 -2.96 -4.16 9.57
N VAL A 69 -3.60 -4.24 10.73
CA VAL A 69 -3.04 -3.74 11.99
C VAL A 69 -2.86 -4.92 12.92
N THR A 70 -1.68 -5.00 13.51
CA THR A 70 -1.33 -5.94 14.58
C THR A 70 -0.74 -5.15 15.73
N ASN A 71 -0.72 -5.75 16.93
CA ASN A 71 -0.20 -5.09 18.13
C ASN A 71 1.22 -4.54 18.00
N ARG A 72 2.00 -5.07 17.04
CA ARG A 72 3.39 -4.69 16.83
C ARG A 72 3.63 -3.97 15.52
N ASN A 73 2.70 -4.00 14.56
CA ASN A 73 2.98 -3.53 13.20
C ASN A 73 1.70 -3.13 12.48
N VAL A 74 1.81 -2.11 11.63
CA VAL A 74 0.83 -1.77 10.60
C VAL A 74 1.39 -2.23 9.24
N PHE A 75 0.62 -3.05 8.54
CA PHE A 75 0.93 -3.60 7.23
C PHE A 75 0.09 -2.90 6.17
N LEU A 76 0.75 -2.37 5.15
CA LEU A 76 0.10 -1.87 3.96
C LEU A 76 0.17 -2.95 2.88
N ARG A 77 -1.00 -3.36 2.39
CA ARG A 77 -1.13 -4.38 1.34
C ARG A 77 -1.85 -3.77 0.16
N ALA A 78 -1.38 -4.09 -1.03
CA ALA A 78 -2.04 -3.78 -2.29
C ALA A 78 -1.61 -4.84 -3.30
N GLY A 79 -2.53 -5.18 -4.19
CA GLY A 79 -2.38 -6.28 -5.13
C GLY A 79 -2.58 -7.65 -4.50
N GLY A 80 -3.59 -8.35 -5.01
CA GLY A 80 -4.06 -9.66 -4.54
C GLY A 80 -5.41 -10.02 -5.16
N GLY A 81 -5.94 -11.19 -4.82
CA GLY A 81 -7.24 -11.64 -5.35
C GLY A 81 -7.20 -11.91 -6.85
N LYS A 82 -8.31 -11.61 -7.55
CA LYS A 82 -8.53 -11.93 -8.97
C LYS A 82 -7.44 -11.39 -9.92
N TYR A 83 -6.75 -10.31 -9.55
CA TYR A 83 -5.74 -9.66 -10.40
C TYR A 83 -4.29 -9.88 -9.92
N ALA A 84 -4.05 -10.88 -9.06
CA ALA A 84 -2.73 -11.15 -8.49
C ALA A 84 -1.63 -11.35 -9.56
N ALA A 85 -1.95 -12.01 -10.67
CA ALA A 85 -1.02 -12.23 -11.79
C ALA A 85 -0.58 -10.91 -12.47
N LEU A 86 -1.42 -9.88 -12.44
CA LEU A 86 -1.18 -8.60 -13.10
C LEU A 86 -0.53 -7.57 -12.18
N GLN A 87 -0.55 -7.79 -10.86
CA GLN A 87 -0.02 -6.84 -9.86
C GLN A 87 1.41 -6.42 -10.15
N SER A 88 2.30 -7.38 -10.42
CA SER A 88 3.72 -7.07 -10.63
C SER A 88 3.92 -6.22 -11.89
N ALA A 89 3.17 -6.51 -12.96
CA ALA A 89 3.21 -5.71 -14.17
C ALA A 89 2.60 -4.32 -13.95
N ALA A 90 1.48 -4.22 -13.22
CA ALA A 90 0.82 -2.96 -12.90
C ALA A 90 1.68 -2.03 -12.03
N GLU A 91 2.39 -2.60 -11.05
CA GLU A 91 3.23 -1.83 -10.12
C GLU A 91 4.56 -1.42 -10.74
N PHE A 92 5.24 -2.33 -11.44
CA PHE A 92 6.61 -2.10 -11.91
C PHE A 92 6.71 -1.83 -13.40
N GLY A 93 5.62 -1.90 -14.15
CA GLY A 93 5.66 -1.88 -15.61
C GLY A 93 6.25 -3.16 -16.21
N ARG A 94 6.24 -3.22 -17.54
CA ARG A 94 6.95 -4.24 -18.31
C ARG A 94 7.78 -3.56 -19.39
N PRO A 95 8.99 -4.06 -19.69
CA PRO A 95 9.75 -3.53 -20.80
C PRO A 95 8.89 -3.62 -22.07
N ILE A 96 8.97 -2.58 -22.89
CA ILE A 96 8.34 -2.55 -24.20
C ILE A 96 8.79 -3.78 -24.98
N ALA A 97 7.85 -4.53 -25.55
CA ALA A 97 8.17 -5.71 -26.34
C ALA A 97 9.03 -5.30 -27.54
N ALA A 98 9.94 -6.20 -27.94
CA ALA A 98 10.81 -5.98 -29.09
C ALA A 98 10.00 -5.52 -30.33
N PRO A 99 10.55 -4.60 -31.15
CA PRO A 99 9.90 -4.13 -32.36
C PRO A 99 9.49 -5.31 -33.24
N ILE A 100 8.19 -5.42 -33.53
CA ILE A 100 7.66 -6.45 -34.41
C ILE A 100 7.68 -5.90 -35.83
N LYS A 101 8.43 -6.56 -36.72
CA LYS A 101 8.33 -6.31 -38.16
C LYS A 101 6.97 -6.81 -38.63
N SER A 102 6.16 -5.90 -39.16
CA SER A 102 4.83 -6.15 -39.68
C SER A 102 4.75 -5.72 -41.14
N ARG A 103 3.74 -6.22 -41.86
CA ARG A 103 3.50 -5.85 -43.25
C ARG A 103 2.09 -5.28 -43.38
N SER A 104 1.96 -4.16 -44.08
CA SER A 104 0.65 -3.58 -44.35
C SER A 104 -0.12 -4.47 -45.33
N LYS A 105 -1.45 -4.32 -45.39
CA LYS A 105 -2.28 -5.00 -46.39
C LYS A 105 -1.81 -4.74 -47.83
N ARG A 106 -1.13 -3.62 -48.07
CA ARG A 106 -0.55 -3.21 -49.36
C ARG A 106 0.94 -3.54 -49.52
N GLY A 107 1.50 -4.39 -48.66
CA GLY A 107 2.86 -4.92 -48.80
C GLY A 107 3.99 -4.07 -48.21
N LYS A 108 3.72 -2.83 -47.76
CA LYS A 108 4.75 -1.98 -47.13
C LYS A 108 5.17 -2.57 -45.78
N ALA A 109 6.46 -2.86 -45.64
CA ALA A 109 7.05 -3.27 -44.36
C ALA A 109 7.06 -2.08 -43.40
N TYR A 110 6.63 -2.30 -42.16
CA TYR A 110 6.72 -1.31 -41.09
C TYR A 110 7.03 -1.99 -39.77
N THR A 111 7.76 -1.29 -38.93
CA THR A 111 8.06 -1.76 -37.58
C THR A 111 7.00 -1.21 -36.64
N ARG A 112 6.31 -2.08 -35.88
CA ARG A 112 5.41 -1.66 -34.82
C ARG A 112 5.97 -2.04 -33.47
N THR A 113 5.91 -1.10 -32.55
CA THR A 113 6.23 -1.33 -31.16
C THR A 113 4.94 -1.72 -30.45
N THR A 114 4.88 -2.91 -29.86
CA THR A 114 3.74 -3.26 -28.99
C THR A 114 3.93 -2.47 -27.71
N GLY A 115 3.22 -1.35 -27.57
CA GLY A 115 3.25 -0.55 -26.35
C GLY A 115 2.97 -1.43 -25.13
N SER A 116 3.69 -1.22 -24.04
CA SER A 116 3.37 -1.87 -22.77
C SER A 116 2.10 -1.23 -22.21
N LEU A 117 1.02 -2.01 -22.05
CA LEU A 117 -0.20 -1.58 -21.33
C LEU A 117 0.08 -1.10 -19.89
N PHE A 118 1.28 -1.40 -19.39
CA PHE A 118 1.74 -1.08 -18.03
C PHE A 118 2.80 0.04 -18.00
N GLY A 119 3.15 0.59 -19.18
CA GLY A 119 4.26 1.52 -19.36
C GLY A 119 5.63 0.89 -19.09
N ASP A 120 6.66 1.74 -19.08
CA ASP A 120 8.05 1.34 -18.89
C ASP A 120 8.34 0.74 -17.51
N ARG A 121 9.42 -0.04 -17.42
CA ARG A 121 9.78 -0.72 -16.19
C ARG A 121 10.42 0.23 -15.19
N GLU A 122 9.80 0.39 -14.03
CA GLU A 122 10.30 1.22 -12.93
C GLU A 122 10.57 0.36 -11.70
N ARG A 123 11.84 0.20 -11.31
CA ARG A 123 12.22 -0.62 -10.13
C ARG A 123 11.72 -0.04 -8.81
N ARG A 124 11.47 1.27 -8.76
CA ARG A 124 10.99 1.97 -7.56
C ARG A 124 9.49 1.76 -7.30
N GLY A 125 8.78 1.15 -8.25
CA GLY A 125 7.32 0.99 -8.21
C GLY A 125 6.60 2.29 -8.54
N LYS A 126 5.46 2.19 -9.22
CA LYS A 126 4.69 3.32 -9.72
C LYS A 126 3.63 3.81 -8.73
N VAL A 127 3.02 2.90 -7.97
CA VAL A 127 1.82 3.20 -7.18
C VAL A 127 2.03 2.84 -5.72
N VAL A 128 2.18 1.55 -5.42
CA VAL A 128 2.17 1.01 -4.04
C VAL A 128 3.42 1.42 -3.28
N PHE A 129 4.60 1.32 -3.87
CA PHE A 129 5.85 1.69 -3.21
C PHE A 129 5.96 3.19 -2.89
N PRO A 130 5.71 4.11 -3.84
CA PRO A 130 5.72 5.54 -3.55
C PRO A 130 4.59 5.95 -2.60
N ALA A 131 3.38 5.37 -2.74
CA ALA A 131 2.29 5.59 -1.79
C ALA A 131 2.69 5.17 -0.37
N SER A 132 3.28 3.96 -0.24
CA SER A 132 3.74 3.47 1.07
C SER A 132 4.69 4.46 1.72
N ARG A 133 5.71 4.94 1.00
CA ARG A 133 6.69 5.89 1.54
C ARG A 133 6.05 7.18 2.03
N ALA A 134 5.11 7.75 1.27
CA ALA A 134 4.40 8.97 1.66
C ALA A 134 3.49 8.77 2.88
N SER A 135 2.86 7.60 3.00
CA SER A 135 1.90 7.34 4.07
C SER A 135 2.52 6.90 5.40
N ILE A 136 3.80 6.48 5.43
CA ILE A 136 4.45 5.98 6.66
C ILE A 136 4.35 6.99 7.81
N SER A 137 4.72 8.25 7.58
CA SER A 137 4.70 9.29 8.61
C SER A 137 3.28 9.56 9.11
N ARG A 138 2.33 9.68 8.18
CA ARG A 138 0.91 9.89 8.49
C ARG A 138 0.33 8.74 9.32
N PHE A 139 0.66 7.49 8.99
CA PHE A 139 0.22 6.33 9.75
C PHE A 139 0.86 6.23 11.13
N ALA A 140 2.13 6.59 11.27
CA ALA A 140 2.80 6.66 12.57
C ALA A 140 2.11 7.66 13.50
N SER A 141 1.87 8.89 13.03
CA SER A 141 1.16 9.92 13.80
C SER A 141 -0.26 9.50 14.16
N LEU A 142 -1.01 8.95 13.21
CA LEU A 142 -2.37 8.46 13.45
C LEU A 142 -2.41 7.35 14.50
N TRP A 143 -1.43 6.44 14.47
CA TRP A 143 -1.38 5.35 15.44
C TRP A 143 -1.07 5.85 16.85
N ILE A 144 -0.18 6.83 16.98
CA ILE A 144 0.09 7.49 18.26
C ILE A 144 -1.17 8.16 18.80
N GLN A 145 -1.81 9.01 17.98
CA GLN A 145 -3.01 9.74 18.38
C GLN A 145 -4.17 8.82 18.75
N THR A 146 -4.41 7.77 17.94
CA THR A 146 -5.47 6.81 18.23
C THR A 146 -5.21 6.06 19.52
N THR A 147 -3.96 5.70 19.82
CA THR A 147 -3.63 5.00 21.07
C THR A 147 -3.82 5.90 22.28
N ILE A 148 -3.29 7.12 22.26
CA ILE A 148 -3.42 8.06 23.38
C ILE A 148 -4.90 8.35 23.66
N ARG A 149 -5.69 8.66 22.63
CA ARG A 149 -7.12 8.92 22.77
C ARG A 149 -7.85 7.74 23.42
N THR A 150 -7.61 6.52 22.94
CA THR A 150 -8.30 5.34 23.49
C THR A 150 -7.88 4.97 24.90
N LEU A 151 -6.64 5.30 25.30
CA LEU A 151 -6.19 5.09 26.68
C LEU A 151 -6.87 6.10 27.61
N HIS A 152 -6.91 7.37 27.21
CA HIS A 152 -7.63 8.42 27.93
C HIS A 152 -9.12 8.08 28.11
N GLU A 153 -9.80 7.67 27.03
CA GLU A 153 -11.21 7.24 27.09
C GLU A 153 -11.44 5.98 27.95
N ALA A 154 -10.40 5.17 28.16
CA ALA A 154 -10.49 3.99 29.02
C ALA A 154 -10.29 4.34 30.49
N GLU A 155 -9.44 5.31 30.80
CA GLU A 155 -9.25 5.85 32.15
C GLU A 155 -10.49 6.63 32.63
N GLU A 156 -11.12 7.43 31.78
CA GLU A 156 -12.34 8.18 32.13
C GLU A 156 -13.58 7.30 32.37
N LYS A 157 -13.56 6.04 31.94
CA LYS A 157 -14.68 5.08 32.10
C LYS A 157 -14.56 4.19 33.34
N VAL A 158 -13.48 4.35 34.11
CA VAL A 158 -13.23 3.67 35.39
C VAL A 158 -13.61 4.62 36.52
#